data_AF-A0A484MW16-F1
#
_entry.id   AF-A0A484MW16-F1
#
_cell.length_a   1.000
_cell.length_b   1.000
_cell.length_c   1.000
_cell.angle_alpha   90.00
_cell.angle_beta   90.00
_cell.angle_gamma   90.00
#
_symmetry.space_group_name_H-M   'P 1'
#
loop_
_entity.id
_entity.type
_entity.pdbx_description
1 polymer ?
#
loop_
_entity_poly.entity_id
_entity_poly.type
_entity_poly.pdbx_seq_one_letter_code
_entity_poly.pdbx_strand_id
1 'polypeptide(L)'
;VHAVAAIGKRPGLSCYEFISTFYKLEALVCTYAGIVHPIGDVSGWVIPQEILSRKCDPPSCNKRPPRRPKKKRYPSVGEFRYGKRRVKQRCSRCKSHGHNMKSCTNPIPMADAALT
;
A
#
# COMPACT_ATOMS: atom_id res chain seq x y z
N VAL A 1 0.04 13.18 -16.90
CA VAL A 1 -1.27 13.86 -17.03
C VAL A 1 -1.35 14.77 -18.27
N HIS A 2 -0.24 15.37 -18.73
CA HIS A 2 -0.26 16.32 -19.85
C HIS A 2 -0.61 15.74 -21.23
N ALA A 3 -0.07 14.57 -21.61
CA ALA A 3 -0.28 14.00 -22.95
C ALA A 3 -1.75 13.62 -23.23
N VAL A 4 -2.40 12.90 -22.32
CA VAL A 4 -3.81 12.50 -22.44
C VAL A 4 -4.73 13.73 -22.49
N ALA A 5 -4.44 14.75 -21.67
CA ALA A 5 -5.21 15.99 -21.67
C ALA A 5 -5.07 16.77 -22.99
N ALA A 6 -3.86 16.81 -23.58
CA ALA A 6 -3.63 17.47 -24.86
C ALA A 6 -4.37 16.76 -26.02
N ILE A 7 -4.37 15.43 -26.03
CA ILE A 7 -5.08 14.64 -27.05
C ILE A 7 -6.59 14.83 -26.92
N GLY A 8 -7.14 14.78 -25.70
CA GLY A 8 -8.58 14.98 -25.47
C GLY A 8 -9.10 16.39 -25.79
N LYS A 9 -8.22 17.36 -26.05
CA LYS A 9 -8.59 18.70 -26.53
C LYS A 9 -8.73 18.79 -28.05
N ARG A 10 -8.30 17.77 -28.79
CA ARG A 10 -8.40 17.72 -30.26
C ARG A 10 -9.56 16.83 -30.68
N PRO A 11 -10.53 17.33 -31.46
CA PRO A 11 -11.64 16.52 -31.93
C PRO A 11 -11.15 15.42 -32.87
N GLY A 12 -11.72 14.21 -32.74
CA GLY A 12 -11.42 13.07 -33.60
C GLY A 12 -10.13 12.31 -33.26
N LEU A 13 -9.40 12.67 -32.20
CA LEU A 13 -8.23 11.91 -31.75
C LEU A 13 -8.53 11.12 -30.48
N SER A 14 -8.11 9.86 -30.46
CA SER A 14 -8.22 8.99 -29.30
C SER A 14 -6.84 8.77 -28.68
N CYS A 15 -6.72 8.84 -27.35
CA CYS A 15 -5.44 8.57 -26.68
C CYS A 15 -4.94 7.14 -26.92
N TYR A 16 -5.85 6.21 -27.22
CA TYR A 16 -5.54 4.80 -27.50
C TYR A 16 -4.78 4.61 -28.82
N GLU A 17 -4.90 5.55 -29.77
CA GLU A 17 -4.15 5.51 -31.04
C GLU A 17 -2.66 5.79 -30.84
N PHE A 18 -2.28 6.43 -29.73
CA PHE A 18 -0.91 6.78 -29.39
C PHE A 18 -0.25 5.79 -28.40
N ILE A 19 -0.94 4.69 -28.08
CA ILE A 19 -0.39 3.64 -27.22
C ILE A 19 0.44 2.68 -28.06
N SER A 20 1.62 2.33 -27.57
CA SER A 20 2.50 1.34 -28.22
C SER A 20 1.78 0.00 -28.42
N THR A 21 2.05 -0.66 -29.54
CA THR A 21 1.44 -1.94 -29.91
C THR A 21 1.67 -3.04 -28.87
N PHE A 22 2.77 -2.97 -28.12
CA PHE A 22 3.07 -3.92 -27.03
C PHE A 22 2.01 -3.97 -25.92
N TYR A 23 1.20 -2.93 -25.77
CA TYR A 23 0.12 -2.89 -24.77
C TYR A 23 -1.26 -3.23 -25.35
N LYS A 24 -1.34 -3.68 -26.60
CA LYS A 24 -2.59 -4.12 -27.23
C LYS A 24 -2.88 -5.58 -26.91
N LEU A 25 -4.17 -5.93 -26.96
CA LEU A 25 -4.62 -7.31 -26.75
C LEU A 25 -3.98 -8.30 -27.73
N GLU A 26 -3.78 -7.88 -28.98
CA GLU A 26 -3.09 -8.67 -30.01
C GLU A 26 -1.69 -9.09 -29.56
N ALA A 27 -0.90 -8.15 -29.03
CA ALA A 27 0.43 -8.45 -28.51
C ALA A 27 0.36 -9.42 -27.34
N LEU A 28 -0.60 -9.25 -26.42
CA LEU A 28 -0.81 -10.17 -25.30
C LEU A 28 -1.13 -11.59 -25.81
N VAL A 29 -2.11 -11.73 -26.72
CA VAL A 29 -2.49 -13.02 -27.28
C VAL A 29 -1.30 -13.66 -28.00
N CYS A 30 -0.58 -12.91 -28.83
CA CYS A 30 0.61 -13.42 -29.53
C CYS A 30 1.70 -13.89 -28.56
N THR A 31 1.96 -13.17 -27.47
CA THR A 31 2.97 -13.58 -26.47
C THR A 31 2.62 -14.90 -25.77
N TYR A 32 1.33 -15.19 -25.60
CA TYR A 32 0.85 -16.42 -24.96
C TYR A 32 0.22 -17.41 -25.95
N ALA A 33 0.41 -17.22 -27.27
CA ALA A 33 -0.11 -18.12 -28.28
C ALA A 33 0.62 -19.48 -28.29
N GLY A 34 1.85 -19.51 -27.77
CA GLY A 34 2.61 -20.74 -27.57
C GLY A 34 2.03 -21.60 -26.45
N ILE A 35 2.36 -22.88 -26.47
CA ILE A 35 1.99 -23.81 -25.41
C ILE A 35 2.82 -23.49 -24.16
N VAL A 36 2.16 -23.11 -23.08
CA VAL A 36 2.77 -23.07 -21.76
C VAL A 36 2.76 -24.48 -21.19
N HIS A 37 3.92 -25.15 -21.20
CA HIS A 37 4.03 -26.48 -20.62
C HIS A 37 3.80 -26.41 -19.11
N PRO A 38 3.08 -27.38 -18.52
CA PRO A 38 2.96 -27.48 -17.09
C PRO A 38 4.36 -27.66 -16.49
N ILE A 39 4.58 -27.05 -15.34
CA ILE A 39 5.78 -27.32 -14.56
C ILE A 39 5.72 -28.81 -14.17
N GLY A 40 6.79 -29.55 -14.47
CA GLY A 40 6.89 -30.98 -14.16
C GLY A 40 6.84 -31.24 -12.65
N ASP A 41 6.57 -32.49 -12.27
CA ASP A 41 6.49 -32.87 -10.85
C ASP A 41 7.81 -32.58 -10.12
N VAL A 42 7.68 -32.05 -8.90
CA VAL A 42 8.81 -31.63 -8.05
C VAL A 42 9.71 -32.81 -7.72
N SER A 43 9.16 -34.03 -7.66
CA SER A 43 9.93 -35.25 -7.42
C SER A 43 11.00 -35.53 -8.48
N GLY A 44 10.82 -35.04 -9.70
CA GLY A 44 11.77 -35.19 -10.81
C GLY A 44 12.80 -34.07 -10.93
N TRP A 45 12.75 -33.05 -10.06
CA TRP A 45 13.66 -31.91 -10.18
C TRP A 45 15.05 -32.27 -9.66
N VAL A 46 16.06 -32.16 -10.53
CA VAL A 46 17.46 -32.26 -10.11
C VAL A 46 17.89 -30.91 -9.53
N ILE A 47 17.88 -30.80 -8.20
CA ILE A 47 18.31 -29.59 -7.49
C ILE A 47 19.77 -29.80 -7.03
N PRO A 48 20.74 -29.02 -7.53
CA PRO A 48 22.13 -29.09 -7.07
C PRO A 48 22.28 -28.89 -5.56
N GLN A 49 23.25 -29.57 -4.96
CA GLN A 49 23.54 -29.47 -3.52
C GLN A 49 23.81 -28.03 -3.06
N GLU A 50 24.45 -27.22 -3.90
CA GLU A 50 24.72 -25.81 -3.62
C GLU A 50 23.43 -25.01 -3.39
N ILE A 51 22.36 -25.32 -4.13
CA ILE A 51 21.05 -24.65 -3.98
C ILE A 51 20.31 -25.20 -2.76
N LEU A 52 20.34 -26.53 -2.53
CA LEU A 52 19.74 -27.15 -1.35
C LEU A 52 20.37 -26.66 -0.04
N SER A 53 21.69 -26.46 -0.05
CA SER A 53 22.44 -25.95 1.11
C SER A 53 22.25 -24.45 1.34
N ARG A 54 21.71 -23.71 0.34
CA ARG A 54 21.52 -22.27 0.44
C ARG A 54 20.33 -21.95 1.33
N LYS A 55 20.63 -21.46 2.53
CA LYS A 55 19.61 -20.94 3.44
C LYS A 55 19.11 -19.56 2.96
N CYS A 56 17.88 -19.52 2.47
CA CYS A 56 17.18 -18.27 2.13
C CYS A 56 16.48 -17.72 3.37
N ASP A 57 17.23 -17.06 4.25
CA ASP A 57 16.65 -16.34 5.37
C ASP A 57 15.88 -15.11 4.90
N PRO A 58 14.72 -14.77 5.49
CA PRO A 58 14.02 -13.54 5.20
C PRO A 58 14.93 -12.34 5.53
N PRO A 59 14.74 -11.18 4.86
CA PRO A 59 15.50 -9.99 5.21
C PRO A 59 15.34 -9.69 6.69
N SER A 60 16.47 -9.53 7.40
CA SER A 60 16.49 -9.19 8.82
C SER A 60 15.76 -7.87 9.03
N CYS A 61 14.51 -7.96 9.48
CA CYS A 61 13.65 -6.81 9.69
C CYS A 61 12.86 -6.99 10.98
N ASN A 62 13.50 -6.67 12.11
CA ASN A 62 12.82 -6.64 13.42
C ASN A 62 11.77 -5.51 13.49
N LYS A 63 11.89 -4.45 12.67
CA LYS A 63 10.91 -3.38 12.51
C LYS A 63 10.94 -2.83 11.09
N ARG A 64 9.77 -2.67 10.47
CA ARG A 64 9.64 -1.97 9.18
C ARG A 64 10.17 -0.54 9.36
N PRO A 65 11.19 -0.10 8.60
CA PRO A 65 11.67 1.28 8.72
C PRO A 65 10.51 2.23 8.40
N PRO A 66 10.40 3.38 9.07
CA PRO A 66 9.38 4.37 8.76
C PRO A 66 9.51 4.75 7.28
N ARG A 67 8.57 4.26 6.47
CA ARG A 67 8.66 4.27 4.99
C ARG A 67 8.92 5.65 4.39
N ARG A 68 8.49 6.70 5.09
CA ARG A 68 8.68 8.07 4.67
C ARG A 68 8.74 8.95 5.93
N PRO A 69 9.80 9.73 6.14
CA PRO A 69 9.74 10.83 7.08
C PRO A 69 8.52 11.68 6.73
N LYS A 70 7.66 11.98 7.70
CA LYS A 70 6.53 12.89 7.46
C LYS A 70 7.11 14.23 7.04
N LYS A 71 7.16 14.50 5.72
CA LYS A 71 7.44 15.86 5.24
C LYS A 71 6.39 16.75 5.87
N LYS A 72 6.81 17.81 6.59
CA LYS A 72 5.89 18.87 6.99
C LYS A 72 5.27 19.39 5.71
N ARG A 73 4.00 19.07 5.49
CA ARG A 73 3.26 19.48 4.31
C ARG A 73 3.03 20.99 4.43
N TYR A 74 3.43 21.76 3.42
CA TYR A 74 3.06 23.16 3.35
C TYR A 74 1.58 23.24 2.95
N PRO A 75 0.69 23.84 3.76
CA PRO A 75 -0.71 23.96 3.42
C PRO A 75 -0.91 24.88 2.20
N SER A 76 -1.84 24.54 1.32
CA SER A 76 -2.25 25.42 0.21
C SER A 76 -3.20 26.51 0.69
N VAL A 77 -3.41 27.54 -0.14
CA VAL A 77 -4.40 28.60 0.13
C VAL A 77 -5.78 27.95 0.38
N GLY A 78 -6.41 28.26 1.51
CA GLY A 78 -7.69 27.66 1.96
C GLY A 78 -7.59 26.45 2.90
N GLU A 79 -6.41 25.84 3.06
CA GLU A 79 -6.19 24.78 4.05
C GLU A 79 -5.78 25.29 5.43
N PHE A 80 -5.49 26.59 5.54
CA PHE A 80 -5.48 27.33 6.82
C PHE A 80 -6.90 27.42 7.38
N ARG A 81 -7.55 26.27 7.61
CA ARG A 81 -8.66 26.26 8.57
C ARG A 81 -8.01 26.54 9.91
N TYR A 82 -8.19 27.78 10.39
CA TYR A 82 -8.00 28.19 11.77
C TYR A 82 -8.19 26.99 12.67
N GLY A 83 -7.11 26.63 13.37
CA GLY A 83 -6.89 25.30 13.91
C GLY A 83 -8.20 24.69 14.35
N LYS A 84 -8.60 23.57 13.72
CA LYS A 84 -9.55 22.65 14.35
C LYS A 84 -9.07 22.59 15.78
N ARG A 85 -9.83 23.18 16.72
CA ARG A 85 -9.52 23.09 18.14
C ARG A 85 -9.17 21.64 18.30
N ARG A 86 -7.94 21.33 18.69
CA ARG A 86 -7.57 19.95 18.99
C ARG A 86 -8.38 19.65 20.24
N VAL A 87 -9.66 19.34 20.05
CA VAL A 87 -10.53 18.82 21.09
C VAL A 87 -9.69 17.67 21.60
N LYS A 88 -9.18 17.84 22.83
CA LYS A 88 -8.23 16.90 23.41
C LYS A 88 -8.90 15.55 23.22
N GLN A 89 -8.30 14.68 22.41
CA GLN A 89 -8.99 13.47 22.02
C GLN A 89 -9.26 12.68 23.30
N ARG A 90 -10.53 12.35 23.55
CA ARG A 90 -10.94 11.54 24.69
C ARG A 90 -10.75 10.08 24.29
N CYS A 91 -9.94 9.36 25.04
CA CYS A 91 -9.71 7.94 24.82
C CYS A 91 -11.00 7.17 25.04
N SER A 92 -11.42 6.35 24.07
CA SER A 92 -12.65 5.56 24.18
C SER A 92 -12.55 4.46 25.26
N ARG A 93 -11.33 3.97 25.54
CA ARG A 93 -11.02 2.95 26.55
C ARG A 93 -11.02 3.52 27.97
N CYS A 94 -10.06 4.39 28.31
CA CYS A 94 -9.90 4.90 29.67
C CYS A 94 -10.67 6.19 29.97
N LYS A 95 -11.39 6.74 28.98
CA LYS A 95 -12.15 8.00 29.06
C LYS A 95 -11.32 9.25 29.42
N SER A 96 -10.00 9.15 29.58
CA SER A 96 -9.07 10.27 29.80
C SER A 96 -8.72 11.02 28.51
N HIS A 97 -8.20 12.23 28.62
CA HIS A 97 -7.85 13.10 27.49
C HIS A 97 -6.36 13.05 27.15
N GLY A 98 -6.01 13.36 25.89
CA GLY A 98 -4.62 13.58 25.47
C GLY A 98 -3.97 12.40 24.73
N HIS A 99 -4.67 11.28 24.61
CA HIS A 99 -4.24 10.12 23.82
C HIS A 99 -5.44 9.43 23.18
N ASN A 100 -5.21 8.54 22.21
CA ASN A 100 -6.27 7.75 21.59
C ASN A 100 -6.21 6.30 22.09
N MET A 101 -7.24 5.50 21.77
CA MET A 101 -7.32 4.09 22.20
C MET A 101 -6.11 3.24 21.77
N LYS A 102 -5.50 3.57 20.62
CA LYS A 102 -4.35 2.84 20.06
C LYS A 102 -3.05 3.14 20.81
N SER A 103 -2.95 4.30 21.45
CA SER A 103 -1.78 4.75 22.22
C SER A 103 -2.07 4.81 23.73
N CYS A 104 -3.08 4.08 24.20
CA CYS A 104 -3.52 4.08 25.59
C CYS A 104 -2.71 3.07 26.41
N THR A 105 -1.90 3.56 27.35
CA THR A 105 -1.16 2.71 28.31
C THR A 105 -1.94 2.49 29.61
N ASN A 106 -3.05 3.20 29.82
CA ASN A 106 -3.87 3.05 31.02
C ASN A 106 -4.54 1.65 31.08
N PRO A 107 -4.73 1.09 32.30
CA PRO A 107 -5.46 -0.16 32.47
C PRO A 107 -6.88 -0.04 31.87
N ILE A 108 -7.43 -1.16 31.41
CA ILE A 108 -8.82 -1.20 30.94
C ILE A 108 -9.69 -0.87 32.17
N PRO A 109 -10.53 0.18 32.15
CA PRO A 109 -11.47 0.38 33.23
C PRO A 109 -12.37 -0.84 33.30
N MET A 110 -12.38 -1.52 34.44
CA MET A 110 -13.39 -2.56 34.67
C MET A 110 -14.75 -1.87 34.63
N ALA A 111 -15.71 -2.47 33.92
CA ALA A 111 -17.07 -1.93 33.84
C ALA A 111 -17.62 -1.77 35.27
N ASP A 112 -17.94 -0.53 35.63
CA ASP A 112 -18.67 -0.07 36.81
C ASP A 112 -18.78 -1.05 38.00
N ALA A 113 -17.93 -0.84 39.01
CA ALA A 113 -18.37 -0.97 40.40
C ALA A 113 -19.24 0.26 40.74
N ALA A 114 -20.43 0.32 40.14
CA ALA A 114 -21.50 1.26 40.52
C ALA A 114 -22.63 0.44 41.15
N LEU A 115 -22.42 0.04 42.40
CA LEU A 115 -23.49 -0.21 43.35
C LEU A 115 -22.96 -0.07 44.78
N THR A 116 -22.91 1.16 45.27
CA THR A 116 -23.28 1.52 46.65
C THR A 116 -23.78 2.95 46.63
#